data_AF-A0A151EYQ0-F1
#
_entry.id   AF-A0A151EYQ0-F1
#
_cell.length_a   1.000
_cell.length_b   1.000
_cell.length_c   1.000
_cell.angle_alpha   90.00
_cell.angle_beta   90.00
_cell.angle_gamma   90.00
#
_symmetry.space_group_name_H-M   'P 1'
#
loop_
_entity.id
_entity.type
_entity.pdbx_description
1 polymer ?
#
loop_
_entity_poly.entity_id
_entity_poly.type
_entity_poly.pdbx_seq_one_letter_code
_entity_poly.pdbx_strand_id
1 'polypeptide(L)'
;MKSSIVKKGIVFVIIILFFGAGILPSTLGNIKQKTEFTICYSRGYIQELINNAEVGDTINIPSGTYYENIIINKTINLVGAGKETTILMPTSIYRDLVDITADWVNLSGFTIRKAAEDRYGIEISSNYNTIKNNNISENYNSGIKILEPYNKIIDNEIFSNNNLGIEIIDTNLNTIEGNIISSNEIGIELIESTNNIITDNEISKNEYGINMDYDSIANTITDNIVNSNGFGIDIFSKNNNINGNTISNNDCGINLEGYNNNIESNSFLNDGLYVCTSIYNNIVDNTVNGKSLVYLENESNMIIDSNAGQIILINCNEITIKNLNIIDTHIGIILIKSNNCLITSNQINSNIKNGIDLYRSSYNEIKDNYLSNNEIGIFILNSDDDNTIAGNTITTNEFYGIVLSSSNNNVIRNNEIESHNGYGINLITSKDNSITSNNISDNNLGIAILSTGSYGNEIYHNNFLNNDQNAHDNSDIGNTWDDGTYGNYWSDYREKYPDAKKKTKEGIWDTPYEITGRDNIDYRPLIKQWPKTSTTNPQSVTTIFSSIKLLLERFPMLERLIYLLVIS
;
A
#
# COMPACT_ATOMS: atom_id res chain seq x y z
N MET A 1 44.63 -12.28 -36.99
CA MET A 1 43.70 -13.42 -37.18
C MET A 1 42.31 -12.90 -36.85
N LYS A 2 41.48 -12.52 -37.84
CA LYS A 2 40.42 -13.36 -38.44
C LYS A 2 39.69 -14.19 -37.38
N SER A 3 38.50 -13.75 -36.96
CA SER A 3 37.17 -14.18 -37.47
C SER A 3 36.85 -15.61 -37.01
N SER A 4 35.68 -15.98 -36.52
CA SER A 4 34.38 -15.36 -36.21
C SER A 4 33.47 -16.54 -35.80
N ILE A 5 32.22 -16.26 -35.40
CA ILE A 5 31.03 -17.17 -35.41
C ILE A 5 30.83 -17.96 -34.10
N VAL A 6 29.66 -17.97 -33.41
CA VAL A 6 28.34 -17.34 -33.63
C VAL A 6 27.49 -17.42 -32.35
N LYS A 7 26.74 -16.34 -32.09
CA LYS A 7 25.38 -16.13 -31.54
C LYS A 7 24.67 -17.20 -30.69
N LYS A 8 24.08 -16.74 -29.58
CA LYS A 8 22.63 -16.55 -29.24
C LYS A 8 22.54 -16.43 -27.69
N GLY A 9 21.75 -15.56 -27.04
CA GLY A 9 20.66 -14.68 -27.46
C GLY A 9 20.36 -13.56 -26.46
N ILE A 10 19.45 -12.69 -26.91
CA ILE A 10 18.84 -11.47 -26.34
C ILE A 10 17.65 -11.95 -25.43
N VAL A 11 17.14 -11.28 -24.38
CA VAL A 11 16.12 -10.19 -24.34
C VAL A 11 15.68 -9.96 -22.87
N PHE A 12 15.10 -8.76 -22.61
CA PHE A 12 14.36 -8.20 -21.46
C PHE A 12 15.23 -7.38 -20.48
N VAL A 13 14.95 -6.11 -20.14
CA VAL A 13 13.72 -5.33 -19.96
C VAL A 13 14.04 -3.85 -20.27
N ILE A 14 13.19 -3.08 -20.97
CA ILE A 14 12.78 -1.67 -20.67
C ILE A 14 11.57 -1.29 -21.55
N ILE A 15 10.44 -1.03 -20.92
CA ILE A 15 9.31 -0.17 -21.34
C ILE A 15 8.80 0.38 -19.99
N ILE A 16 8.67 1.68 -19.73
CA ILE A 16 7.66 2.62 -20.22
C ILE A 16 8.21 4.06 -20.06
N LEU A 17 8.00 4.93 -21.05
CA LEU A 17 7.47 6.31 -20.93
C LEU A 17 7.66 7.04 -22.27
N PHE A 18 6.55 7.32 -22.97
CA PHE A 18 6.11 8.68 -23.33
C PHE A 18 4.91 8.59 -24.30
N PHE A 19 3.77 9.09 -23.83
CA PHE A 19 2.69 9.57 -24.68
C PHE A 19 3.16 10.81 -25.45
N GLY A 20 2.89 10.86 -26.75
CA GLY A 20 3.11 12.05 -27.58
C GLY A 20 2.42 11.87 -28.94
N ALA A 21 1.37 12.66 -29.16
CA ALA A 21 0.48 12.59 -30.31
C ALA A 21 1.21 12.68 -31.67
N GLY A 22 0.77 11.84 -32.61
CA GLY A 22 1.20 11.87 -34.00
C GLY A 22 0.28 11.02 -34.87
N ILE A 23 -0.77 11.64 -35.43
CA ILE A 23 -1.62 11.08 -36.48
C ILE A 23 -0.78 10.99 -37.77
N LEU A 24 -0.79 9.84 -38.47
CA LEU A 24 -0.82 9.62 -39.95
C LEU A 24 -0.30 8.19 -40.32
N PRO A 25 -0.65 7.62 -41.49
CA PRO A 25 -1.88 6.88 -41.77
C PRO A 25 -1.63 5.36 -41.99
N SER A 26 -2.68 4.57 -41.77
CA SER A 26 -2.70 3.13 -42.02
C SER A 26 -2.60 2.79 -43.51
N THR A 27 -1.54 2.07 -43.92
CA THR A 27 -1.60 1.16 -45.08
C THR A 27 -1.64 -0.26 -44.57
N LEU A 28 -2.85 -0.81 -44.49
CA LEU A 28 -3.15 -2.22 -44.22
C LEU A 28 -2.60 -3.08 -45.37
N GLY A 29 -1.42 -3.68 -45.15
CA GLY A 29 -1.02 -4.89 -45.86
C GLY A 29 -1.76 -6.08 -45.23
N ASN A 30 -2.61 -6.74 -46.02
CA ASN A 30 -3.33 -7.95 -45.66
C ASN A 30 -2.38 -9.03 -45.11
N ILE A 31 -2.32 -9.17 -43.78
CA ILE A 31 -1.81 -10.39 -43.16
C ILE A 31 -2.96 -11.39 -43.23
N LYS A 32 -2.79 -12.44 -44.05
CA LYS A 32 -3.68 -13.60 -44.04
C LYS A 32 -3.66 -14.19 -42.63
N GLN A 33 -4.76 -14.01 -41.91
CA GLN A 33 -5.06 -14.74 -40.69
C GLN A 33 -4.92 -16.24 -41.00
N LYS A 34 -3.96 -16.90 -40.37
CA LYS A 34 -3.88 -18.37 -40.38
C LYS A 34 -5.09 -18.83 -39.57
N THR A 35 -6.18 -19.18 -40.26
CA THR A 35 -7.31 -19.88 -39.64
C THR A 35 -6.79 -21.24 -39.20
N GLU A 36 -6.34 -21.33 -37.95
CA GLU A 36 -6.18 -22.62 -37.29
C GLU A 36 -7.57 -23.22 -37.13
N PHE A 37 -7.81 -24.32 -37.84
CA PHE A 37 -8.99 -25.13 -37.63
C PHE A 37 -8.90 -25.69 -36.21
N THR A 38 -9.64 -25.10 -35.28
CA THR A 38 -9.83 -25.69 -33.95
C THR A 38 -10.60 -27.00 -34.13
N ILE A 39 -9.95 -28.11 -33.83
CA ILE A 39 -10.61 -29.41 -33.80
C ILE A 39 -11.47 -29.45 -32.53
N CYS A 40 -12.79 -29.47 -32.70
CA CYS A 40 -13.73 -29.73 -31.61
C CYS A 40 -13.95 -31.23 -31.51
N TYR A 41 -13.61 -31.82 -30.36
CA TYR A 41 -13.86 -33.24 -30.10
C TYR A 41 -15.25 -33.46 -29.48
N SER A 42 -15.79 -34.65 -29.66
CA SER A 42 -17.09 -35.03 -29.08
C SER A 42 -17.03 -35.01 -27.55
N ARG A 43 -18.17 -34.72 -26.91
CA ARG A 43 -18.32 -34.80 -25.45
C ARG A 43 -17.89 -36.16 -24.92
N GLY A 44 -17.16 -36.18 -23.80
CA GLY A 44 -16.76 -37.40 -23.09
C GLY A 44 -15.48 -38.07 -23.63
N TYR A 45 -14.78 -37.44 -24.58
CA TYR A 45 -13.58 -38.03 -25.19
C TYR A 45 -12.47 -38.28 -24.16
N ILE A 46 -12.12 -37.28 -23.36
CA ILE A 46 -11.07 -37.42 -22.35
C ILE A 46 -11.53 -38.38 -21.25
N GLN A 47 -12.79 -38.28 -20.80
CA GLN A 47 -13.29 -39.17 -19.76
C GLN A 47 -13.27 -40.65 -20.19
N GLU A 48 -13.58 -40.97 -21.44
CA GLU A 48 -13.48 -42.34 -21.96
C GLU A 48 -12.05 -42.87 -21.93
N LEU A 49 -11.06 -42.03 -22.27
CA LEU A 49 -9.64 -42.39 -22.17
C LEU A 49 -9.23 -42.68 -20.72
N ILE A 50 -9.66 -41.84 -19.77
CA ILE A 50 -9.41 -42.06 -18.32
C ILE A 50 -10.05 -43.38 -17.86
N ASN A 51 -11.28 -43.65 -18.28
CA ASN A 51 -12.01 -44.86 -17.91
C ASN A 51 -11.32 -46.13 -18.43
N ASN A 52 -10.71 -46.07 -19.60
CA ASN A 52 -10.02 -47.21 -20.24
C ASN A 52 -8.55 -47.37 -19.82
N ALA A 53 -7.93 -46.34 -19.24
CA ALA A 53 -6.54 -46.39 -18.80
C ALA A 53 -6.32 -47.33 -17.60
N GLU A 54 -5.13 -47.93 -17.54
CA GLU A 54 -4.63 -48.67 -16.39
C GLU A 54 -3.92 -47.73 -15.39
N VAL A 55 -3.74 -48.21 -14.16
CA VAL A 55 -3.07 -47.44 -13.09
C VAL A 55 -1.61 -47.20 -13.48
N GLY A 56 -1.20 -45.93 -13.50
CA GLY A 56 0.13 -45.47 -13.89
C GLY A 56 0.28 -45.07 -15.35
N ASP A 57 -0.77 -45.23 -16.17
CA ASP A 57 -0.72 -44.90 -17.59
C ASP A 57 -0.49 -43.40 -17.85
N THR A 58 0.09 -43.11 -19.02
CA THR A 58 0.18 -41.75 -19.57
C THR A 58 -0.81 -41.59 -20.72
N ILE A 59 -1.75 -40.68 -20.57
CA ILE A 59 -2.77 -40.34 -21.57
C ILE A 59 -2.36 -39.03 -22.24
N ASN A 60 -2.03 -39.09 -23.53
CA ASN A 60 -1.70 -37.91 -24.32
C ASN A 60 -2.93 -37.40 -25.07
N ILE A 61 -3.32 -36.15 -24.80
CA ILE A 61 -4.47 -35.50 -25.41
C ILE A 61 -3.99 -34.58 -26.55
N PRO A 62 -4.43 -34.80 -27.80
CA PRO A 62 -4.09 -33.93 -28.92
C PRO A 62 -4.51 -32.47 -28.72
N SER A 63 -4.01 -31.58 -29.57
CA SER A 63 -4.51 -30.21 -29.66
C SER A 63 -5.98 -30.21 -30.08
N GLY A 64 -6.79 -29.39 -29.42
CA GLY A 64 -8.23 -29.29 -29.66
C GLY A 64 -8.97 -28.62 -28.51
N THR A 65 -10.26 -28.37 -28.73
CA THR A 65 -11.17 -27.93 -27.68
C THR A 65 -12.09 -29.08 -27.29
N TYR A 66 -12.12 -29.36 -25.99
CA TYR A 66 -12.83 -30.45 -25.36
C TYR A 66 -13.92 -29.86 -24.46
N TYR A 67 -15.18 -30.18 -24.79
CA TYR A 67 -16.33 -29.77 -24.00
C TYR A 67 -16.76 -30.93 -23.11
N GLU A 68 -16.26 -30.96 -21.89
CA GLU A 68 -16.58 -31.97 -20.87
C GLU A 68 -16.10 -31.51 -19.48
N ASN A 69 -16.65 -32.13 -18.46
CA ASN A 69 -16.14 -32.04 -17.08
C ASN A 69 -15.55 -33.40 -16.76
N ILE A 70 -14.30 -33.47 -16.30
CA ILE A 70 -13.56 -34.72 -16.13
C ILE A 70 -13.34 -35.07 -14.67
N ILE A 71 -13.41 -36.36 -14.35
CA ILE A 71 -13.05 -36.91 -13.04
C ILE A 71 -11.85 -37.84 -13.25
N ILE A 72 -10.73 -37.51 -12.61
CA ILE A 72 -9.52 -38.32 -12.59
C ILE A 72 -9.51 -39.11 -11.27
N ASN A 73 -10.00 -40.35 -11.34
CA ASN A 73 -10.15 -41.26 -10.21
C ASN A 73 -9.19 -42.46 -10.25
N LYS A 74 -8.12 -42.35 -11.06
CA LYS A 74 -7.02 -43.31 -11.13
C LYS A 74 -5.70 -42.54 -11.17
N THR A 75 -4.67 -43.10 -10.56
CA THR A 75 -3.29 -42.62 -10.72
C THR A 75 -2.89 -42.68 -12.19
N ILE A 76 -2.75 -41.53 -12.85
CA ILE A 76 -2.37 -41.41 -14.27
C ILE A 76 -1.58 -40.12 -14.51
N ASN A 77 -0.90 -40.06 -15.66
CA ASN A 77 -0.38 -38.82 -16.22
C ASN A 77 -1.30 -38.36 -17.35
N LEU A 78 -2.03 -37.25 -17.16
CA LEU A 78 -2.85 -36.65 -18.20
C LEU A 78 -2.09 -35.46 -18.80
N VAL A 79 -1.74 -35.58 -20.09
CA VAL A 79 -0.82 -34.65 -20.77
C VAL A 79 -1.47 -34.09 -22.04
N GLY A 80 -1.77 -32.81 -22.06
CA GLY A 80 -2.20 -32.09 -23.24
C GLY A 80 -1.03 -31.80 -24.18
N ALA A 81 -1.31 -31.69 -25.48
CA ALA A 81 -0.32 -31.37 -26.51
C ALA A 81 0.37 -30.00 -26.29
N GLY A 82 -0.25 -29.13 -25.49
CA GLY A 82 0.34 -27.89 -25.00
C GLY A 82 -0.74 -26.95 -24.49
N LYS A 83 -0.43 -26.18 -23.44
CA LYS A 83 -1.39 -25.32 -22.74
C LYS A 83 -2.10 -24.33 -23.67
N GLU A 84 -1.44 -23.84 -24.72
CA GLU A 84 -2.04 -22.95 -25.73
C GLU A 84 -2.99 -23.65 -26.73
N THR A 85 -3.00 -24.98 -26.78
CA THR A 85 -3.64 -25.73 -27.87
C THR A 85 -4.60 -26.82 -27.42
N THR A 86 -4.52 -27.28 -26.17
CA THR A 86 -5.42 -28.28 -25.59
C THR A 86 -6.31 -27.59 -24.56
N ILE A 87 -7.55 -27.30 -24.93
CA ILE A 87 -8.46 -26.45 -24.16
C ILE A 87 -9.62 -27.30 -23.62
N LEU A 88 -9.84 -27.25 -22.30
CA LEU A 88 -10.96 -27.87 -21.62
C LEU A 88 -11.99 -26.80 -21.22
N MET A 89 -13.27 -27.05 -21.54
CA MET A 89 -14.40 -26.17 -21.24
C MET A 89 -15.59 -27.00 -20.72
N PRO A 90 -16.42 -26.47 -19.81
CA PRO A 90 -17.47 -27.28 -19.19
C PRO A 90 -18.62 -27.59 -20.13
N THR A 91 -19.35 -28.65 -19.77
CA THR A 91 -20.69 -28.94 -20.31
C THR A 91 -21.77 -28.97 -19.24
N SER A 92 -21.35 -29.16 -17.98
CA SER A 92 -22.21 -29.19 -16.80
C SER A 92 -22.00 -27.93 -15.98
N ILE A 93 -23.09 -27.44 -15.38
CA ILE A 93 -23.07 -26.38 -14.37
C ILE A 93 -23.03 -26.92 -12.93
N TYR A 94 -23.11 -28.24 -12.77
CA TYR A 94 -23.26 -28.88 -11.46
C TYR A 94 -21.96 -29.48 -10.91
N ARG A 95 -20.87 -29.47 -11.68
CA ARG A 95 -19.58 -30.07 -11.31
C ARG A 95 -18.44 -29.15 -11.71
N ASP A 96 -17.31 -29.29 -11.04
CA ASP A 96 -16.10 -28.59 -11.39
C ASP A 96 -15.58 -29.07 -12.75
N LEU A 97 -14.66 -28.30 -13.33
CA LEU A 97 -14.19 -28.59 -14.67
C LEU A 97 -13.25 -29.81 -14.66
N VAL A 98 -12.42 -29.93 -13.63
CA VAL A 98 -11.54 -31.07 -13.36
C VAL A 98 -11.61 -31.46 -11.88
N ASP A 99 -12.06 -32.69 -11.59
CA ASP A 99 -12.05 -33.28 -10.26
C ASP A 99 -10.92 -34.32 -10.15
N ILE A 100 -9.96 -34.13 -9.24
CA ILE A 100 -8.86 -35.07 -8.99
C ILE A 100 -9.09 -35.79 -7.66
N THR A 101 -9.46 -37.06 -7.76
CA THR A 101 -9.92 -37.90 -6.62
C THR A 101 -9.03 -39.11 -6.37
N ALA A 102 -7.98 -39.31 -7.16
CA ALA A 102 -6.99 -40.34 -6.94
C ALA A 102 -5.61 -39.74 -6.72
N ASP A 103 -4.84 -40.37 -5.83
CA ASP A 103 -3.47 -39.96 -5.54
C ASP A 103 -2.55 -40.13 -6.77
N TRP A 104 -1.43 -39.40 -6.75
CA TRP A 104 -0.35 -39.51 -7.74
C TRP A 104 -0.76 -39.18 -9.18
N VAL A 105 -1.77 -38.33 -9.36
CA VAL A 105 -2.17 -37.79 -10.66
C VAL A 105 -1.24 -36.66 -11.08
N ASN A 106 -0.79 -36.70 -12.33
CA ASN A 106 -0.04 -35.61 -12.95
C ASN A 106 -0.86 -34.99 -14.08
N LEU A 107 -1.18 -33.70 -13.99
CA LEU A 107 -1.95 -32.96 -15.00
C LEU A 107 -1.09 -31.85 -15.62
N SER A 108 -0.92 -31.86 -16.94
CA SER A 108 -0.09 -30.84 -17.61
C SER A 108 -0.47 -30.54 -19.05
N GLY A 109 -0.15 -29.32 -19.51
CA GLY A 109 -0.31 -28.94 -20.91
C GLY A 109 -1.74 -28.61 -21.33
N PHE A 110 -2.59 -28.19 -20.40
CA PHE A 110 -3.98 -27.80 -20.67
C PHE A 110 -4.21 -26.29 -20.48
N THR A 111 -5.16 -25.73 -21.24
CA THR A 111 -5.94 -24.57 -20.79
C THR A 111 -7.24 -25.09 -20.15
N ILE A 112 -7.54 -24.67 -18.92
CA ILE A 112 -8.72 -25.06 -18.15
C ILE A 112 -9.48 -23.78 -17.80
N ARG A 113 -10.64 -23.57 -18.42
CA ARG A 113 -11.31 -22.27 -18.35
C ARG A 113 -12.83 -22.30 -18.37
N LYS A 114 -13.42 -21.22 -17.86
CA LYS A 114 -14.87 -20.96 -17.89
C LYS A 114 -15.67 -21.99 -17.12
N ALA A 115 -15.14 -22.54 -16.02
CA ALA A 115 -15.94 -23.28 -15.07
C ALA A 115 -17.22 -22.52 -14.71
N ALA A 116 -18.30 -23.26 -14.53
CA ALA A 116 -19.63 -22.70 -14.33
C ALA A 116 -19.77 -21.96 -12.99
N GLU A 117 -20.90 -21.30 -12.78
CA GLU A 117 -21.26 -20.64 -11.51
C GLU A 117 -21.04 -21.56 -10.30
N ASP A 118 -20.41 -21.01 -9.25
CA ASP A 118 -19.98 -21.72 -8.04
C ASP A 118 -19.07 -22.95 -8.28
N ARG A 119 -18.32 -22.98 -9.39
CA ARG A 119 -17.41 -24.09 -9.71
C ARG A 119 -15.97 -23.64 -9.93
N TYR A 120 -15.07 -24.55 -9.58
CA TYR A 120 -13.62 -24.41 -9.69
C TYR A 120 -13.11 -24.85 -11.06
N GLY A 121 -11.96 -24.31 -11.46
CA GLY A 121 -11.22 -24.84 -12.61
C GLY A 121 -10.73 -26.26 -12.32
N ILE A 122 -10.08 -26.45 -11.16
CA ILE A 122 -9.56 -27.74 -10.70
C ILE A 122 -9.85 -27.89 -9.20
N GLU A 123 -10.47 -28.99 -8.80
CA GLU A 123 -10.54 -29.42 -7.40
C GLU A 123 -9.63 -30.64 -7.17
N ILE A 124 -8.78 -30.56 -6.14
CA ILE A 124 -7.88 -31.64 -5.73
C ILE A 124 -8.29 -32.17 -4.36
N SER A 125 -8.88 -33.36 -4.37
CA SER A 125 -9.43 -34.07 -3.20
C SER A 125 -8.68 -35.39 -2.96
N SER A 126 -7.37 -35.39 -3.24
CA SER A 126 -6.45 -36.52 -3.06
C SER A 126 -5.00 -36.05 -2.92
N ASN A 127 -4.08 -36.96 -2.58
CA ASN A 127 -2.71 -36.63 -2.18
C ASN A 127 -1.69 -36.80 -3.31
N TYR A 128 -0.51 -36.19 -3.14
CA TYR A 128 0.66 -36.43 -3.99
C TYR A 128 0.45 -36.14 -5.48
N ASN A 129 -0.49 -35.25 -5.81
CA ASN A 129 -0.76 -34.86 -7.19
C ASN A 129 0.16 -33.72 -7.63
N THR A 130 0.45 -33.66 -8.93
CA THR A 130 1.19 -32.54 -9.53
C THR A 130 0.39 -31.91 -10.66
N ILE A 131 0.04 -30.63 -10.49
CA ILE A 131 -0.58 -29.81 -11.53
C ILE A 131 0.50 -28.89 -12.07
N LYS A 132 0.88 -29.05 -13.33
CA LYS A 132 2.00 -28.29 -13.89
C LYS A 132 1.84 -27.80 -15.31
N ASN A 133 2.43 -26.64 -15.62
CA ASN A 133 2.47 -26.11 -16.99
C ASN A 133 1.08 -26.04 -17.66
N ASN A 134 0.08 -25.56 -16.91
CA ASN A 134 -1.28 -25.31 -17.41
C ASN A 134 -1.59 -23.80 -17.42
N ASN A 135 -2.57 -23.42 -18.24
CA ASN A 135 -3.21 -22.10 -18.18
C ASN A 135 -4.60 -22.28 -17.54
N ILE A 136 -4.88 -21.59 -16.43
CA ILE A 136 -6.12 -21.75 -15.67
C ILE A 136 -6.78 -20.39 -15.51
N SER A 137 -7.89 -20.16 -16.20
CA SER A 137 -8.43 -18.80 -16.31
C SER A 137 -9.93 -18.71 -16.52
N GLU A 138 -10.49 -17.54 -16.23
CA GLU A 138 -11.91 -17.22 -16.44
C GLU A 138 -12.86 -18.21 -15.75
N ASN A 139 -12.43 -18.87 -14.67
CA ASN A 139 -13.31 -19.73 -13.87
C ASN A 139 -14.12 -18.87 -12.90
N TYR A 140 -15.35 -19.30 -12.59
CA TYR A 140 -16.26 -18.50 -11.76
C TYR A 140 -15.79 -18.38 -10.31
N ASN A 141 -15.31 -19.48 -9.72
CA ASN A 141 -14.69 -19.45 -8.39
C ASN A 141 -13.16 -19.53 -8.54
N SER A 142 -12.49 -20.30 -7.68
CA SER A 142 -11.04 -20.48 -7.69
C SER A 142 -10.55 -21.18 -8.97
N GLY A 143 -9.38 -20.76 -9.46
CA GLY A 143 -8.68 -21.49 -10.52
C GLY A 143 -8.36 -22.92 -10.07
N ILE A 144 -7.73 -23.05 -8.90
CA ILE A 144 -7.38 -24.33 -8.27
C ILE A 144 -7.82 -24.32 -6.81
N LYS A 145 -8.46 -25.40 -6.36
CA LYS A 145 -8.76 -25.67 -4.95
C LYS A 145 -8.05 -26.93 -4.49
N ILE A 146 -7.39 -26.86 -3.32
CA ILE A 146 -6.62 -27.94 -2.72
C ILE A 146 -7.20 -28.28 -1.34
N LEU A 147 -7.64 -29.53 -1.18
CA LEU A 147 -8.26 -30.02 0.06
C LEU A 147 -7.40 -31.07 0.78
N GLU A 148 -6.38 -31.60 0.12
CA GLU A 148 -5.60 -32.72 0.64
C GLU A 148 -4.09 -32.41 0.58
N PRO A 149 -3.27 -33.07 1.41
CA PRO A 149 -1.87 -32.71 1.55
C PRO A 149 -0.95 -33.23 0.45
N TYR A 150 0.31 -32.78 0.49
CA TYR A 150 1.41 -33.23 -0.40
C TYR A 150 1.20 -32.96 -1.89
N ASN A 151 0.29 -32.07 -2.26
CA ASN A 151 0.06 -31.68 -3.64
C ASN A 151 1.05 -30.60 -4.08
N LYS A 152 1.35 -30.60 -5.38
CA LYS A 152 2.28 -29.65 -6.00
C LYS A 152 1.63 -28.91 -7.15
N ILE A 153 1.67 -27.59 -7.09
CA ILE A 153 1.21 -26.70 -8.15
C ILE A 153 2.43 -25.98 -8.70
N ILE A 154 2.85 -26.32 -9.92
CA ILE A 154 4.17 -25.94 -10.45
C ILE A 154 4.07 -25.30 -11.84
N ASP A 155 4.69 -24.13 -12.06
CA ASP A 155 4.81 -23.50 -13.40
C ASP A 155 3.46 -23.29 -14.13
N ASN A 156 2.37 -23.04 -13.41
CA ASN A 156 1.07 -22.73 -14.03
C ASN A 156 0.91 -21.21 -14.22
N GLU A 157 0.17 -20.82 -15.26
CA GLU A 157 -0.34 -19.46 -15.42
C GLU A 157 -1.81 -19.44 -14.98
N ILE A 158 -2.11 -18.73 -13.89
CA ILE A 158 -3.43 -18.73 -13.25
C ILE A 158 -3.95 -17.29 -13.20
N PHE A 159 -4.95 -16.97 -14.02
CA PHE A 159 -5.33 -15.57 -14.18
C PHE A 159 -6.79 -15.34 -14.50
N SER A 160 -7.30 -14.16 -14.11
CA SER A 160 -8.67 -13.73 -14.43
C SER A 160 -9.74 -14.74 -14.01
N ASN A 161 -9.51 -15.48 -12.92
CA ASN A 161 -10.57 -16.20 -12.23
C ASN A 161 -11.33 -15.19 -11.37
N ASN A 162 -12.63 -15.39 -11.21
CA ASN A 162 -13.49 -14.36 -10.66
C ASN A 162 -13.37 -14.21 -9.13
N ASN A 163 -12.83 -15.21 -8.44
CA ASN A 163 -12.49 -15.12 -7.01
C ASN A 163 -10.99 -15.34 -6.79
N LEU A 164 -10.57 -16.61 -6.65
CA LEU A 164 -9.21 -16.98 -6.24
C LEU A 164 -8.37 -17.51 -7.40
N GLY A 165 -7.06 -17.26 -7.36
CA GLY A 165 -6.11 -18.02 -8.18
C GLY A 165 -5.96 -19.46 -7.65
N ILE A 166 -5.44 -19.57 -6.43
CA ILE A 166 -5.26 -20.84 -5.72
C ILE A 166 -5.87 -20.72 -4.31
N GLU A 167 -6.67 -21.71 -3.93
CA GLU A 167 -7.31 -21.83 -2.62
C GLU A 167 -6.80 -23.10 -1.90
N ILE A 168 -6.26 -22.94 -0.69
CA ILE A 168 -5.71 -24.02 0.14
C ILE A 168 -6.50 -24.06 1.46
N ILE A 169 -7.24 -25.15 1.72
CA ILE A 169 -8.19 -25.23 2.83
C ILE A 169 -7.94 -26.46 3.70
N ASP A 170 -7.87 -26.25 5.02
CA ASP A 170 -7.79 -27.31 6.05
C ASP A 170 -6.78 -28.41 5.69
N THR A 171 -5.62 -28.00 5.17
CA THR A 171 -4.64 -28.95 4.62
C THR A 171 -3.21 -28.51 4.87
N ASN A 172 -2.26 -29.41 4.58
CA ASN A 172 -0.86 -29.19 4.90
C ASN A 172 0.13 -29.75 3.88
N LEU A 173 1.39 -29.32 4.00
CA LEU A 173 2.51 -29.91 3.27
C LEU A 173 2.37 -29.83 1.73
N ASN A 174 1.63 -28.85 1.23
CA ASN A 174 1.54 -28.57 -0.19
C ASN A 174 2.66 -27.63 -0.65
N THR A 175 3.00 -27.69 -1.93
CA THR A 175 4.02 -26.84 -2.56
C THR A 175 3.44 -26.08 -3.74
N ILE A 176 3.48 -24.75 -3.67
CA ILE A 176 3.10 -23.84 -4.75
C ILE A 176 4.37 -23.17 -5.25
N GLU A 177 4.83 -23.54 -6.44
CA GLU A 177 6.17 -23.21 -6.94
C GLU A 177 6.15 -22.68 -8.38
N GLY A 178 6.84 -21.58 -8.67
CA GLY A 178 7.07 -21.14 -10.06
C GLY A 178 5.81 -20.68 -10.81
N ASN A 179 4.69 -20.44 -10.14
CA ASN A 179 3.44 -20.06 -10.81
C ASN A 179 3.39 -18.56 -11.09
N ILE A 180 2.72 -18.18 -12.18
CA ILE A 180 2.38 -16.80 -12.50
C ILE A 180 0.89 -16.61 -12.22
N ILE A 181 0.55 -15.81 -11.21
CA ILE A 181 -0.81 -15.66 -10.70
C ILE A 181 -1.23 -14.20 -10.80
N SER A 182 -2.28 -13.89 -11.57
CA SER A 182 -2.68 -12.48 -11.73
C SER A 182 -4.13 -12.19 -12.06
N SER A 183 -4.57 -10.97 -11.74
CA SER A 183 -5.91 -10.47 -12.09
C SER A 183 -7.04 -11.33 -11.52
N ASN A 184 -6.88 -11.89 -10.32
CA ASN A 184 -7.94 -12.49 -9.52
C ASN A 184 -8.30 -11.53 -8.36
N GLU A 185 -9.37 -11.78 -7.62
CA GLU A 185 -9.64 -11.03 -6.38
C GLU A 185 -8.52 -11.32 -5.37
N ILE A 186 -8.24 -12.60 -5.14
CA ILE A 186 -7.12 -13.06 -4.30
C ILE A 186 -6.22 -14.00 -5.13
N GLY A 187 -4.91 -13.77 -5.10
CA GLY A 187 -3.94 -14.59 -5.82
C GLY A 187 -3.82 -16.00 -5.22
N ILE A 188 -3.37 -16.09 -3.98
CA ILE A 188 -3.29 -17.33 -3.20
C ILE A 188 -3.93 -17.10 -1.83
N GLU A 189 -4.81 -17.99 -1.39
CA GLU A 189 -5.39 -17.96 -0.05
C GLU A 189 -5.11 -19.24 0.72
N LEU A 190 -4.74 -19.09 1.99
CA LEU A 190 -4.62 -20.17 2.96
C LEU A 190 -5.68 -19.99 4.05
N ILE A 191 -6.49 -21.03 4.24
CA ILE A 191 -7.55 -21.10 5.25
C ILE A 191 -7.30 -22.33 6.12
N GLU A 192 -7.13 -22.14 7.43
CA GLU A 192 -6.89 -23.23 8.40
C GLU A 192 -5.76 -24.20 7.98
N SER A 193 -4.80 -23.70 7.21
CA SER A 193 -3.82 -24.53 6.51
C SER A 193 -2.41 -24.36 7.07
N THR A 194 -1.65 -25.45 7.16
CA THR A 194 -0.36 -25.45 7.88
C THR A 194 0.79 -26.07 7.10
N ASN A 195 2.02 -25.67 7.39
CA ASN A 195 3.22 -26.29 6.80
C ASN A 195 3.23 -26.34 5.26
N ASN A 196 2.55 -25.39 4.59
CA ASN A 196 2.60 -25.24 3.15
C ASN A 196 3.80 -24.37 2.75
N ILE A 197 4.32 -24.61 1.55
CA ILE A 197 5.45 -23.86 0.97
C ILE A 197 4.94 -23.14 -0.27
N ILE A 198 5.08 -21.82 -0.28
CA ILE A 198 4.79 -20.95 -1.43
C ILE A 198 6.11 -20.30 -1.81
N THR A 199 6.69 -20.73 -2.93
CA THR A 199 8.05 -20.35 -3.34
C THR A 199 8.15 -19.96 -4.80
N ASP A 200 9.01 -18.99 -5.12
CA ASP A 200 9.35 -18.64 -6.52
C ASP A 200 8.14 -18.29 -7.41
N ASN A 201 7.03 -17.81 -6.85
CA ASN A 201 5.85 -17.42 -7.63
C ASN A 201 5.90 -15.92 -8.00
N GLU A 202 5.33 -15.57 -9.16
CA GLU A 202 5.06 -14.18 -9.56
C GLU A 202 3.57 -13.88 -9.37
N ILE A 203 3.24 -13.00 -8.43
CA ILE A 203 1.86 -12.73 -8.00
C ILE A 203 1.55 -11.25 -8.19
N SER A 204 0.64 -10.93 -9.11
CA SER A 204 0.37 -9.52 -9.45
C SER A 204 -1.04 -9.16 -9.84
N LYS A 205 -1.42 -7.89 -9.68
CA LYS A 205 -2.71 -7.33 -10.10
C LYS A 205 -3.92 -8.01 -9.46
N ASN A 206 -3.79 -8.47 -8.22
CA ASN A 206 -4.90 -8.96 -7.43
C ASN A 206 -5.28 -7.90 -6.38
N GLU A 207 -6.46 -8.01 -5.77
CA GLU A 207 -6.78 -7.19 -4.58
C GLU A 207 -5.88 -7.62 -3.42
N TYR A 208 -5.74 -8.93 -3.21
CA TYR A 208 -4.78 -9.54 -2.28
C TYR A 208 -3.85 -10.49 -3.04
N GLY A 209 -2.54 -10.32 -2.91
CA GLY A 209 -1.56 -11.21 -3.53
C GLY A 209 -1.55 -12.58 -2.87
N ILE A 210 -1.09 -12.63 -1.61
CA ILE A 210 -1.15 -13.82 -0.76
C ILE A 210 -1.93 -13.45 0.51
N ASN A 211 -3.04 -14.14 0.79
CA ASN A 211 -3.82 -13.98 2.01
C ASN A 211 -3.64 -15.19 2.94
N MET A 212 -3.36 -14.95 4.22
CA MET A 212 -3.21 -16.00 5.24
C MET A 212 -4.14 -15.77 6.43
N ASP A 213 -5.33 -16.36 6.34
CA ASP A 213 -6.44 -16.21 7.28
C ASP A 213 -6.69 -17.46 8.13
N TYR A 214 -7.62 -17.33 9.10
CA TYR A 214 -8.22 -18.42 9.88
C TYR A 214 -7.21 -19.44 10.45
N ASP A 215 -6.33 -19.05 11.38
CA ASP A 215 -5.37 -19.97 12.03
C ASP A 215 -4.43 -20.74 11.05
N SER A 216 -4.14 -20.19 9.87
CA SER A 216 -3.12 -20.75 8.95
C SER A 216 -1.69 -20.58 9.50
N ILE A 217 -1.14 -21.59 10.16
CA ILE A 217 0.14 -21.50 10.90
C ILE A 217 1.28 -22.30 10.27
N ALA A 218 2.53 -21.91 10.58
CA ALA A 218 3.73 -22.64 10.16
C ALA A 218 3.91 -22.75 8.63
N ASN A 219 3.30 -21.87 7.86
CA ASN A 219 3.51 -21.78 6.42
C ASN A 219 4.81 -21.03 6.11
N THR A 220 5.42 -21.36 4.98
CA THR A 220 6.66 -20.73 4.50
C THR A 220 6.42 -20.07 3.15
N ILE A 221 6.59 -18.75 3.11
CA ILE A 221 6.45 -17.90 1.93
C ILE A 221 7.84 -17.38 1.59
N THR A 222 8.50 -17.93 0.57
CA THR A 222 9.91 -17.61 0.28
C THR A 222 10.15 -17.25 -1.17
N ASP A 223 11.04 -16.29 -1.44
CA ASP A 223 11.56 -16.00 -2.79
C ASP A 223 10.47 -15.70 -3.84
N ASN A 224 9.28 -15.23 -3.41
CA ASN A 224 8.22 -14.82 -4.32
C ASN A 224 8.40 -13.37 -4.79
N ILE A 225 7.90 -13.07 -5.99
CA ILE A 225 7.78 -11.72 -6.53
C ILE A 225 6.31 -11.30 -6.40
N VAL A 226 6.00 -10.45 -5.42
CA VAL A 226 4.63 -10.01 -5.11
C VAL A 226 4.49 -8.53 -5.44
N ASN A 227 3.81 -8.21 -6.54
CA ASN A 227 3.82 -6.84 -7.05
C ASN A 227 2.50 -6.35 -7.62
N SER A 228 2.24 -5.05 -7.55
CA SER A 228 1.07 -4.41 -8.16
C SER A 228 -0.27 -4.99 -7.67
N ASN A 229 -0.37 -5.37 -6.40
CA ASN A 229 -1.62 -5.78 -5.74
C ASN A 229 -2.14 -4.66 -4.83
N GLY A 230 -3.38 -4.76 -4.34
CA GLY A 230 -3.83 -3.91 -3.23
C GLY A 230 -2.99 -4.22 -1.99
N PHE A 231 -3.16 -5.41 -1.43
CA PHE A 231 -2.28 -5.97 -0.41
C PHE A 231 -1.34 -6.99 -1.06
N GLY A 232 -0.03 -6.84 -0.85
CA GLY A 232 0.95 -7.80 -1.33
C GLY A 232 0.81 -9.14 -0.59
N ILE A 233 1.19 -9.15 0.69
CA ILE A 233 1.01 -10.31 1.58
C ILE A 233 0.21 -9.85 2.80
N ASP A 234 -0.95 -10.44 3.01
CA ASP A 234 -1.81 -10.16 4.16
C ASP A 234 -1.73 -11.29 5.20
N ILE A 235 -1.45 -10.92 6.45
CA ILE A 235 -1.03 -11.84 7.51
C ILE A 235 -1.88 -11.61 8.76
N PHE A 236 -3.04 -12.27 8.83
CA PHE A 236 -3.87 -12.33 10.05
C PHE A 236 -3.47 -13.48 10.98
N SER A 237 -2.83 -14.50 10.43
CA SER A 237 -2.41 -15.72 11.13
C SER A 237 -1.02 -15.61 11.78
N LYS A 238 -0.63 -16.64 12.54
CA LYS A 238 0.54 -16.63 13.44
C LYS A 238 1.57 -17.69 13.09
N ASN A 239 2.80 -17.52 13.57
CA ASN A 239 3.89 -18.49 13.44
C ASN A 239 4.22 -18.86 11.97
N ASN A 240 4.11 -17.92 11.03
CA ASN A 240 4.50 -18.10 9.64
C ASN A 240 5.90 -17.53 9.36
N ASN A 241 6.56 -18.06 8.33
CA ASN A 241 7.87 -17.60 7.87
C ASN A 241 7.75 -16.93 6.50
N ILE A 242 8.10 -15.65 6.42
CA ILE A 242 8.05 -14.84 5.20
C ILE A 242 9.48 -14.36 4.94
N ASN A 243 10.17 -14.99 4.00
CA ASN A 243 11.61 -14.80 3.83
C ASN A 243 12.00 -14.48 2.37
N GLY A 244 12.92 -13.54 2.16
CA GLY A 244 13.56 -13.37 0.85
C GLY A 244 12.62 -12.94 -0.29
N ASN A 245 11.39 -12.51 0.00
CA ASN A 245 10.44 -12.11 -1.02
C ASN A 245 10.78 -10.72 -1.56
N THR A 246 10.55 -10.51 -2.86
CA THR A 246 10.59 -9.20 -3.51
C THR A 246 9.18 -8.66 -3.61
N ILE A 247 8.90 -7.60 -2.86
CA ILE A 247 7.57 -7.00 -2.70
C ILE A 247 7.63 -5.60 -3.28
N SER A 248 6.75 -5.26 -4.23
CA SER A 248 6.86 -3.95 -4.88
C SER A 248 5.58 -3.39 -5.46
N ASN A 249 5.42 -2.07 -5.37
CA ASN A 249 4.32 -1.32 -5.97
C ASN A 249 2.93 -1.87 -5.58
N ASN A 250 2.79 -2.42 -4.37
CA ASN A 250 1.48 -2.75 -3.81
C ASN A 250 0.94 -1.52 -3.03
N ASP A 251 -0.37 -1.39 -2.88
CA ASP A 251 -0.93 -0.32 -2.02
C ASP A 251 -0.47 -0.50 -0.57
N CYS A 252 -0.31 -1.75 -0.12
CA CYS A 252 0.39 -2.16 1.09
C CYS A 252 1.25 -3.40 0.79
N GLY A 253 2.56 -3.35 1.10
CA GLY A 253 3.48 -4.44 0.78
C GLY A 253 3.21 -5.68 1.62
N ILE A 254 3.30 -5.55 2.93
CA ILE A 254 2.83 -6.55 3.90
C ILE A 254 1.88 -5.89 4.89
N ASN A 255 0.67 -6.42 5.05
CA ASN A 255 -0.21 -6.10 6.17
C ASN A 255 0.00 -7.15 7.27
N LEU A 256 0.40 -6.72 8.47
CA LEU A 256 0.71 -7.60 9.59
C LEU A 256 -0.22 -7.36 10.79
N GLU A 257 -1.16 -8.29 10.96
CA GLU A 257 -2.11 -8.30 12.06
C GLU A 257 -1.91 -9.48 13.01
N GLY A 258 -1.44 -10.61 12.49
CA GLY A 258 -1.10 -11.80 13.26
C GLY A 258 0.27 -11.70 13.96
N TYR A 259 0.45 -12.46 15.03
CA TYR A 259 1.59 -12.39 15.95
C TYR A 259 2.56 -13.57 15.78
N ASN A 260 3.77 -13.48 16.36
CA ASN A 260 4.81 -14.53 16.30
C ASN A 260 5.24 -14.93 14.88
N ASN A 261 5.08 -14.05 13.89
CA ASN A 261 5.56 -14.32 12.54
C ASN A 261 7.05 -13.96 12.41
N ASN A 262 7.78 -14.70 11.57
CA ASN A 262 9.14 -14.38 11.17
C ASN A 262 9.11 -13.72 9.79
N ILE A 263 9.48 -12.45 9.70
CA ILE A 263 9.57 -11.69 8.46
C ILE A 263 11.03 -11.28 8.30
N GLU A 264 11.74 -11.93 7.38
CA GLU A 264 13.19 -11.84 7.30
C GLU A 264 13.67 -11.61 5.87
N SER A 265 14.69 -10.76 5.69
CA SER A 265 15.38 -10.58 4.39
C SER A 265 14.48 -10.25 3.18
N ASN A 266 13.27 -9.71 3.40
CA ASN A 266 12.40 -9.27 2.31
C ASN A 266 12.83 -7.90 1.79
N SER A 267 12.62 -7.66 0.50
CA SER A 267 12.95 -6.42 -0.19
C SER A 267 11.68 -5.73 -0.68
N PHE A 268 11.35 -4.60 -0.09
CA PHE A 268 10.25 -3.72 -0.47
C PHE A 268 10.73 -2.62 -1.43
N LEU A 269 9.93 -2.33 -2.45
CA LEU A 269 10.20 -1.26 -3.41
C LEU A 269 8.91 -0.50 -3.73
N ASN A 270 8.90 0.80 -3.42
CA ASN A 270 7.73 1.67 -3.54
C ASN A 270 6.51 1.18 -2.74
N ASP A 271 6.74 0.44 -1.66
CA ASP A 271 5.75 -0.03 -0.69
C ASP A 271 6.44 -0.30 0.66
N GLY A 272 5.79 -0.98 1.59
CA GLY A 272 6.37 -1.24 2.91
C GLY A 272 5.54 -2.18 3.76
N LEU A 273 5.96 -2.27 5.03
CA LEU A 273 5.28 -3.05 6.05
C LEU A 273 4.29 -2.14 6.79
N TYR A 274 3.05 -2.58 6.92
CA TYR A 274 2.09 -2.02 7.85
C TYR A 274 1.92 -2.97 9.03
N VAL A 275 1.94 -2.40 10.24
CA VAL A 275 1.67 -3.14 11.47
C VAL A 275 0.55 -2.41 12.20
N CYS A 276 -0.49 -3.14 12.57
CA CYS A 276 -1.61 -2.59 13.33
C CYS A 276 -1.31 -2.65 14.85
N THR A 277 -1.82 -3.67 15.53
CA THR A 277 -1.54 -3.91 16.97
C THR A 277 -0.78 -5.20 17.22
N SER A 278 -0.23 -5.78 16.16
CA SER A 278 0.51 -7.03 16.21
C SER A 278 1.83 -6.87 16.99
N ILE A 279 2.16 -7.88 17.77
CA ILE A 279 3.30 -7.93 18.69
C ILE A 279 4.01 -9.28 18.59
N TYR A 280 5.22 -9.36 19.14
CA TYR A 280 6.06 -10.56 19.18
C TYR A 280 6.46 -11.11 17.80
N ASN A 281 6.48 -10.27 16.77
CA ASN A 281 6.98 -10.69 15.46
C ASN A 281 8.49 -10.51 15.40
N ASN A 282 9.17 -11.44 14.74
CA ASN A 282 10.59 -11.30 14.45
C ASN A 282 10.74 -10.65 13.07
N ILE A 283 11.10 -9.37 13.04
CA ILE A 283 11.23 -8.59 11.80
C ILE A 283 12.66 -8.12 11.66
N VAL A 284 13.45 -8.83 10.84
CA VAL A 284 14.90 -8.65 10.76
C VAL A 284 15.41 -8.62 9.32
N ASP A 285 16.45 -7.84 9.06
CA ASP A 285 17.14 -7.76 7.76
C ASP A 285 16.27 -7.44 6.55
N ASN A 286 15.07 -6.88 6.75
CA ASN A 286 14.22 -6.41 5.66
C ASN A 286 14.69 -5.03 5.18
N THR A 287 14.48 -4.76 3.90
CA THR A 287 14.84 -3.48 3.30
C THR A 287 13.65 -2.82 2.62
N VAL A 288 13.57 -1.49 2.71
CA VAL A 288 12.62 -0.64 1.98
C VAL A 288 13.44 0.31 1.12
N ASN A 289 13.24 0.26 -0.20
CA ASN A 289 13.97 1.06 -1.18
C ASN A 289 15.51 0.97 -1.01
N GLY A 290 15.99 -0.24 -0.67
CA GLY A 290 17.40 -0.54 -0.45
C GLY A 290 18.00 -0.04 0.88
N LYS A 291 17.19 0.50 1.79
CA LYS A 291 17.59 0.89 3.16
C LYS A 291 16.94 -0.03 4.19
N SER A 292 17.43 -0.05 5.43
CA SER A 292 16.87 -0.91 6.48
C SER A 292 15.42 -0.54 6.77
N LEU A 293 14.54 -1.55 6.87
CA LEU A 293 13.32 -1.42 7.63
C LEU A 293 13.68 -1.50 9.11
N VAL A 294 13.45 -0.44 9.87
CA VAL A 294 13.77 -0.41 11.30
C VAL A 294 12.51 -0.77 12.07
N TYR A 295 12.50 -1.98 12.64
CA TYR A 295 11.44 -2.45 13.52
C TYR A 295 11.99 -2.60 14.93
N LEU A 296 11.43 -1.89 15.89
CA LEU A 296 11.79 -2.00 17.30
C LEU A 296 10.55 -2.35 18.12
N GLU A 297 10.69 -3.34 19.01
CA GLU A 297 9.63 -3.75 19.92
C GLU A 297 10.18 -3.80 21.35
N ASN A 298 9.52 -3.10 22.29
CA ASN A 298 9.92 -3.02 23.70
C ASN A 298 11.33 -2.43 23.94
N GLU A 299 11.83 -1.62 23.01
CA GLU A 299 13.16 -1.02 23.12
C GLU A 299 13.13 0.38 23.73
N SER A 300 14.28 0.85 24.23
CA SER A 300 14.37 2.20 24.78
C SER A 300 15.74 2.85 24.61
N ASN A 301 15.79 4.18 24.70
CA ASN A 301 17.04 4.95 24.73
C ASN A 301 17.92 4.77 23.48
N MET A 302 17.29 4.63 22.31
CA MET A 302 17.99 4.47 21.03
C MET A 302 17.92 5.73 20.17
N ILE A 303 18.92 5.90 19.32
CA ILE A 303 18.96 6.96 18.31
C ILE A 303 18.99 6.28 16.94
N ILE A 304 18.05 6.66 16.07
CA ILE A 304 17.96 6.25 14.67
C ILE A 304 18.26 7.50 13.84
N ASP A 305 19.48 7.60 13.30
CA ASP A 305 19.94 8.77 12.56
C ASP A 305 20.62 8.47 11.22
N SER A 306 20.57 7.22 10.76
CA SER A 306 21.04 6.83 9.44
C SER A 306 20.37 5.55 8.94
N ASN A 307 20.32 5.40 7.62
CA ASN A 307 20.01 4.15 6.89
C ASN A 307 18.63 3.51 7.15
N ALA A 308 17.58 4.30 7.37
CA ALA A 308 16.21 3.79 7.44
C ALA A 308 15.43 4.09 6.15
N GLY A 309 14.75 3.06 5.61
CA GLY A 309 13.76 3.18 4.53
C GLY A 309 12.34 3.29 5.06
N GLN A 310 12.09 2.74 6.25
CA GLN A 310 10.84 2.83 7.01
C GLN A 310 11.16 2.62 8.50
N ILE A 311 10.36 3.19 9.41
CA ILE A 311 10.53 2.98 10.86
C ILE A 311 9.19 2.60 11.51
N ILE A 312 9.22 1.56 12.33
CA ILE A 312 8.07 1.06 13.10
C ILE A 312 8.52 0.81 14.53
N LEU A 313 7.90 1.51 15.48
CA LEU A 313 8.15 1.39 16.91
C LEU A 313 6.93 0.83 17.61
N ILE A 314 7.11 -0.24 18.38
CA ILE A 314 6.05 -0.89 19.15
C ILE A 314 6.47 -0.93 20.62
N ASN A 315 5.64 -0.33 21.48
CA ASN A 315 5.89 -0.26 22.93
C ASN A 315 7.30 0.25 23.28
N CYS A 316 7.83 1.19 22.51
CA CYS A 316 9.17 1.75 22.70
C CYS A 316 9.12 3.02 23.55
N ASN A 317 10.24 3.39 24.16
CA ASN A 317 10.34 4.59 24.99
C ASN A 317 11.65 5.36 24.73
N GLU A 318 11.63 6.69 24.74
CA GLU A 318 12.86 7.50 24.62
C GLU A 318 13.66 7.21 23.33
N ILE A 319 12.97 6.99 22.20
CA ILE A 319 13.61 6.81 20.89
C ILE A 319 13.75 8.17 20.20
N THR A 320 14.95 8.47 19.68
CA THR A 320 15.19 9.66 18.86
C THR A 320 15.34 9.27 17.39
N ILE A 321 14.48 9.78 16.52
CA ILE A 321 14.53 9.60 15.06
C ILE A 321 14.90 10.94 14.42
N LYS A 322 16.07 11.03 13.76
CA LYS A 322 16.53 12.33 13.22
C LYS A 322 17.34 12.28 11.93
N ASN A 323 17.28 13.34 11.15
CA ASN A 323 18.11 13.56 9.96
C ASN A 323 17.97 12.48 8.87
N LEU A 324 16.78 11.86 8.75
CA LEU A 324 16.50 10.82 7.78
C LEU A 324 15.77 11.36 6.55
N ASN A 325 15.93 10.67 5.44
CA ASN A 325 15.11 10.83 4.24
C ASN A 325 14.34 9.53 3.99
N ILE A 326 13.05 9.53 4.32
CA ILE A 326 12.13 8.39 4.27
C ILE A 326 11.13 8.68 3.15
N ILE A 327 11.21 7.88 2.08
CA ILE A 327 10.44 8.12 0.85
C ILE A 327 9.95 6.81 0.25
N ASP A 328 8.86 6.91 -0.50
CA ASP A 328 8.30 5.86 -1.34
C ASP A 328 8.05 4.56 -0.55
N THR A 329 7.51 4.66 0.67
CA THR A 329 7.06 3.49 1.46
C THR A 329 5.55 3.57 1.75
N HIS A 330 5.00 2.62 2.51
CA HIS A 330 3.60 2.66 2.91
C HIS A 330 3.32 3.83 3.88
N ILE A 331 3.79 3.74 5.12
CA ILE A 331 3.80 4.84 6.10
C ILE A 331 5.25 5.05 6.51
N GLY A 332 5.71 6.31 6.53
CA GLY A 332 7.12 6.63 6.79
C GLY A 332 7.60 6.20 8.18
N ILE A 333 6.92 6.69 9.22
CA ILE A 333 7.23 6.40 10.62
C ILE A 333 5.95 6.04 11.37
N ILE A 334 5.94 4.89 12.06
CA ILE A 334 4.81 4.41 12.86
C ILE A 334 5.23 4.27 14.34
N LEU A 335 4.48 4.86 15.26
CA LEU A 335 4.61 4.71 16.70
C LEU A 335 3.34 4.09 17.30
N ILE A 336 3.42 2.83 17.71
CA ILE A 336 2.35 2.10 18.38
C ILE A 336 2.70 1.98 19.86
N LYS A 337 1.86 2.52 20.76
CA LYS A 337 2.06 2.47 22.21
C LYS A 337 3.45 2.95 22.66
N SER A 338 4.04 3.87 21.90
CA SER A 338 5.43 4.31 22.11
C SER A 338 5.46 5.73 22.64
N ASN A 339 6.28 5.98 23.65
CA ASN A 339 6.20 7.21 24.45
C ASN A 339 7.54 7.92 24.56
N ASN A 340 7.51 9.21 24.88
CA ASN A 340 8.72 10.01 25.13
C ASN A 340 9.71 10.00 23.94
N CYS A 341 9.23 9.77 22.71
CA CYS A 341 10.07 9.74 21.52
C CYS A 341 10.23 11.15 20.93
N LEU A 342 11.36 11.38 20.27
CA LEU A 342 11.67 12.61 19.54
C LEU A 342 11.84 12.31 18.05
N ILE A 343 10.96 12.85 17.20
CA ILE A 343 11.05 12.75 15.74
C ILE A 343 11.43 14.14 15.21
N THR A 344 12.65 14.32 14.71
CA THR A 344 13.12 15.65 14.33
C THR A 344 14.02 15.75 13.10
N SER A 345 13.87 16.84 12.33
CA SER A 345 14.76 17.14 11.20
C SER A 345 14.75 16.05 10.12
N ASN A 346 13.63 15.35 9.93
CA ASN A 346 13.45 14.34 8.90
C ASN A 346 12.76 14.90 7.66
N GLN A 347 13.07 14.33 6.50
CA GLN A 347 12.34 14.51 5.23
C GLN A 347 11.51 13.25 4.98
N ILE A 348 10.18 13.39 4.96
CA ILE A 348 9.24 12.27 4.93
C ILE A 348 8.24 12.52 3.80
N ASN A 349 8.53 11.96 2.62
CA ASN A 349 7.83 12.39 1.41
C ASN A 349 7.38 11.23 0.52
N SER A 350 6.31 11.43 -0.25
CA SER A 350 5.85 10.47 -1.26
C SER A 350 5.53 9.07 -0.72
N ASN A 351 5.10 8.98 0.56
CA ASN A 351 4.63 7.71 1.09
C ASN A 351 3.17 7.48 0.66
N ILE A 352 2.81 6.22 0.41
CA ILE A 352 1.49 5.82 -0.11
C ILE A 352 0.37 6.31 0.83
N LYS A 353 0.61 6.16 2.13
CA LYS A 353 -0.28 6.62 3.20
C LYS A 353 0.35 7.80 3.90
N ASN A 354 0.52 7.73 5.21
CA ASN A 354 0.85 8.87 6.03
C ASN A 354 2.35 9.07 6.14
N GLY A 355 2.78 10.30 6.45
CA GLY A 355 4.16 10.56 6.80
C GLY A 355 4.52 9.98 8.16
N ILE A 356 3.80 10.40 9.20
CA ILE A 356 4.00 9.95 10.59
C ILE A 356 2.67 9.55 11.22
N ASP A 357 2.61 8.35 11.79
CA ASP A 357 1.47 7.82 12.53
C ASP A 357 1.79 7.55 13.99
N LEU A 358 0.95 8.08 14.88
CA LEU A 358 0.97 7.79 16.32
C LEU A 358 -0.34 7.11 16.71
N TYR A 359 -0.24 5.91 17.27
CA TYR A 359 -1.37 5.15 17.79
C TYR A 359 -1.18 4.83 19.27
N ARG A 360 -2.05 5.38 20.13
CA ARG A 360 -1.99 5.21 21.59
C ARG A 360 -0.62 5.56 22.18
N SER A 361 -0.03 6.63 21.68
CA SER A 361 1.36 7.03 21.94
C SER A 361 1.36 8.43 22.56
N SER A 362 2.01 8.60 23.71
CA SER A 362 1.93 9.82 24.54
C SER A 362 3.31 10.45 24.75
N TYR A 363 3.33 11.74 25.09
CA TYR A 363 4.55 12.50 25.43
C TYR A 363 5.61 12.55 24.33
N ASN A 364 5.22 12.41 23.06
CA ASN A 364 6.17 12.46 21.94
C ASN A 364 6.33 13.88 21.40
N GLU A 365 7.54 14.21 20.92
CA GLU A 365 7.83 15.48 20.26
C GLU A 365 8.13 15.25 18.77
N ILE A 366 7.30 15.80 17.89
CA ILE A 366 7.47 15.78 16.44
C ILE A 366 7.84 17.20 16.03
N LYS A 367 9.13 17.46 15.74
CA LYS A 367 9.58 18.82 15.46
C LYS A 367 10.54 19.01 14.31
N ASP A 368 10.42 20.15 13.63
CA ASP A 368 11.32 20.58 12.57
C ASP A 368 11.43 19.54 11.42
N ASN A 369 10.38 18.77 11.16
CA ASN A 369 10.34 17.82 10.03
C ASN A 369 9.73 18.49 8.79
N TYR A 370 10.08 17.96 7.62
CA TYR A 370 9.51 18.32 6.33
C TYR A 370 8.72 17.13 5.79
N LEU A 371 7.40 17.29 5.66
CA LEU A 371 6.48 16.24 5.23
C LEU A 371 5.70 16.68 4.00
N SER A 372 5.89 15.99 2.87
CA SER A 372 5.18 16.33 1.63
C SER A 372 4.78 15.17 0.73
N ASN A 373 3.72 15.34 -0.06
CA ASN A 373 3.22 14.32 -1.00
C ASN A 373 2.88 12.98 -0.34
N ASN A 374 2.44 12.99 0.93
CA ASN A 374 1.83 11.83 1.58
C ASN A 374 0.29 11.95 1.48
N GLU A 375 -0.46 10.91 1.83
CA GLU A 375 -1.91 11.00 2.00
C GLU A 375 -2.27 11.97 3.14
N ILE A 376 -1.64 11.76 4.30
CA ILE A 376 -1.69 12.63 5.48
C ILE A 376 -0.27 12.96 5.93
N GLY A 377 0.00 14.21 6.31
CA GLY A 377 1.29 14.58 6.89
C GLY A 377 1.54 13.87 8.23
N ILE A 378 0.75 14.21 9.25
CA ILE A 378 0.84 13.64 10.60
C ILE A 378 -0.54 13.19 11.08
N PHE A 379 -0.66 11.93 11.50
CA PHE A 379 -1.88 11.38 12.07
C PHE A 379 -1.66 10.91 13.52
N ILE A 380 -2.50 11.40 14.43
CA ILE A 380 -2.54 10.97 15.83
C ILE A 380 -3.89 10.35 16.12
N LEU A 381 -3.87 9.10 16.61
CA LEU A 381 -5.05 8.31 16.90
C LEU A 381 -5.02 7.76 18.33
N ASN A 382 -6.13 7.95 19.07
CA ASN A 382 -6.34 7.43 20.42
C ASN A 382 -5.20 7.75 21.39
N SER A 383 -4.63 8.95 21.32
CA SER A 383 -3.49 9.38 22.14
C SER A 383 -3.94 10.50 23.09
N ASP A 384 -4.02 10.19 24.38
CA ASP A 384 -4.70 11.02 25.37
C ASP A 384 -3.79 12.00 26.12
N ASP A 385 -2.46 11.97 25.93
CA ASP A 385 -1.51 12.77 26.72
C ASP A 385 -0.36 13.41 25.92
N ASP A 386 -0.33 14.76 25.92
CA ASP A 386 0.87 15.62 25.83
C ASP A 386 1.82 15.39 24.64
N ASN A 387 1.33 14.99 23.45
CA ASN A 387 2.18 15.03 22.26
C ASN A 387 2.34 16.48 21.76
N THR A 388 3.55 16.83 21.32
CA THR A 388 3.88 18.14 20.78
C THR A 388 4.26 18.03 19.30
N ILE A 389 3.49 18.68 18.42
CA ILE A 389 3.82 18.88 17.01
C ILE A 389 4.31 20.33 16.83
N ALA A 390 5.60 20.54 16.64
CA ALA A 390 6.18 21.88 16.63
C ALA A 390 7.16 22.19 15.49
N GLY A 391 7.01 23.32 14.80
CA GLY A 391 8.03 23.77 13.84
C GLY A 391 8.12 22.94 12.56
N ASN A 392 7.15 22.08 12.28
CA ASN A 392 7.17 21.25 11.07
C ASN A 392 6.71 22.06 9.85
N THR A 393 7.22 21.68 8.68
CA THR A 393 6.72 22.14 7.37
C THR A 393 5.95 20.98 6.74
N ILE A 394 4.66 21.15 6.56
CA ILE A 394 3.72 20.13 6.07
C ILE A 394 3.05 20.71 4.83
N THR A 395 3.38 20.17 3.67
CA THR A 395 3.02 20.78 2.38
C THR A 395 2.65 19.73 1.35
N THR A 396 1.70 20.04 0.47
CA THR A 396 1.33 19.20 -0.68
C THR A 396 0.95 17.74 -0.35
N ASN A 397 0.37 17.48 0.82
CA ASN A 397 -0.24 16.17 1.12
C ASN A 397 -1.65 16.07 0.50
N GLU A 398 -2.09 14.87 0.15
CA GLU A 398 -3.29 14.66 -0.66
C GLU A 398 -4.58 15.08 0.04
N PHE A 399 -4.78 14.63 1.29
CA PHE A 399 -6.02 14.87 2.02
C PHE A 399 -5.84 15.80 3.21
N TYR A 400 -4.84 15.58 4.08
CA TYR A 400 -4.74 16.34 5.33
C TYR A 400 -3.30 16.69 5.71
N GLY A 401 -3.11 17.86 6.32
CA GLY A 401 -1.83 18.23 6.94
C GLY A 401 -1.63 17.48 8.26
N ILE A 402 -2.45 17.81 9.26
CA ILE A 402 -2.43 17.19 10.59
C ILE A 402 -3.84 16.69 10.95
N VAL A 403 -3.94 15.47 11.45
CA VAL A 403 -5.20 14.89 11.94
C VAL A 403 -5.04 14.39 13.37
N LEU A 404 -5.94 14.82 14.26
CA LEU A 404 -6.11 14.27 15.60
C LEU A 404 -7.46 13.57 15.66
N SER A 405 -7.45 12.28 16.00
CA SER A 405 -8.66 11.47 16.14
C SER A 405 -8.69 10.82 17.52
N SER A 406 -9.75 11.11 18.28
CA SER A 406 -9.90 10.68 19.68
C SER A 406 -8.63 10.95 20.50
N SER A 407 -8.00 12.11 20.30
CA SER A 407 -6.71 12.45 20.91
C SER A 407 -6.78 13.78 21.64
N ASN A 408 -6.39 13.77 22.91
CA ASN A 408 -6.63 14.86 23.85
C ASN A 408 -5.33 15.44 24.38
N ASN A 409 -5.36 16.68 24.89
CA ASN A 409 -4.23 17.32 25.57
C ASN A 409 -2.95 17.43 24.72
N ASN A 410 -3.04 17.62 23.41
CA ASN A 410 -1.88 17.77 22.54
C ASN A 410 -1.59 19.24 22.21
N VAL A 411 -0.34 19.53 21.86
CA VAL A 411 0.11 20.88 21.50
C VAL A 411 0.56 20.91 20.04
N ILE A 412 -0.09 21.73 19.23
CA ILE A 412 0.25 21.97 17.82
C ILE A 412 0.69 23.41 17.68
N ARG A 413 1.98 23.66 17.46
CA ARG A 413 2.48 25.04 17.41
C ARG A 413 3.58 25.33 16.42
N ASN A 414 3.63 26.57 15.92
CA ASN A 414 4.70 27.03 15.03
C ASN A 414 4.88 26.19 13.75
N ASN A 415 3.86 25.46 13.30
CA ASN A 415 3.94 24.69 12.05
C ASN A 415 3.59 25.57 10.85
N GLU A 416 4.20 25.27 9.70
CA GLU A 416 3.81 25.77 8.39
C GLU A 416 3.00 24.67 7.70
N ILE A 417 1.71 24.91 7.45
CA ILE A 417 0.77 23.91 6.93
C ILE A 417 0.11 24.50 5.67
N GLU A 418 0.56 24.04 4.50
CA GLU A 418 0.20 24.67 3.23
C GLU A 418 -0.28 23.71 2.13
N SER A 419 -1.11 24.23 1.21
CA SER A 419 -1.37 23.63 -0.11
C SER A 419 -1.95 22.21 -0.08
N HIS A 420 -3.03 22.01 0.68
CA HIS A 420 -3.73 20.74 0.74
C HIS A 420 -5.04 20.80 -0.05
N ASN A 421 -5.27 19.81 -0.93
CA ASN A 421 -6.58 19.58 -1.57
C ASN A 421 -7.66 19.16 -0.55
N GLY A 422 -7.30 19.00 0.73
CA GLY A 422 -8.23 18.87 1.85
C GLY A 422 -7.91 19.83 2.99
N TYR A 423 -7.76 19.33 4.22
CA TYR A 423 -7.77 20.18 5.42
C TYR A 423 -6.37 20.40 6.00
N GLY A 424 -6.08 21.60 6.48
CA GLY A 424 -4.82 21.91 7.14
C GLY A 424 -4.68 21.13 8.46
N ILE A 425 -5.60 21.35 9.40
CA ILE A 425 -5.71 20.59 10.65
C ILE A 425 -7.14 20.08 10.83
N ASN A 426 -7.31 18.81 11.17
CA ASN A 426 -8.62 18.20 11.43
C ASN A 426 -8.68 17.60 12.85
N LEU A 427 -9.71 17.97 13.62
CA LEU A 427 -9.96 17.44 14.96
C LEU A 427 -11.24 16.59 14.99
N ILE A 428 -11.08 15.30 15.21
CA ILE A 428 -12.17 14.32 15.27
C ILE A 428 -12.29 13.80 16.70
N THR A 429 -13.38 14.13 17.39
CA THR A 429 -13.66 13.70 18.78
C THR A 429 -12.47 13.95 19.72
N SER A 430 -11.79 15.09 19.54
CA SER A 430 -10.51 15.42 20.17
C SER A 430 -10.64 16.70 21.00
N LYS A 431 -10.17 16.66 22.26
CA LYS A 431 -10.48 17.66 23.28
C LYS A 431 -9.24 18.24 23.92
N ASP A 432 -9.42 19.43 24.49
CA ASP A 432 -8.41 20.06 25.36
C ASP A 432 -7.03 20.20 24.67
N ASN A 433 -7.00 20.33 23.33
CA ASN A 433 -5.78 20.53 22.57
C ASN A 433 -5.47 22.03 22.41
N SER A 434 -4.19 22.39 22.38
CA SER A 434 -3.71 23.75 22.14
C SER A 434 -3.14 23.89 20.73
N ILE A 435 -3.76 24.71 19.90
CA ILE A 435 -3.36 24.98 18.51
C ILE A 435 -2.97 26.45 18.41
N THR A 436 -1.68 26.74 18.40
CA THR A 436 -1.20 28.13 18.51
C THR A 436 -0.01 28.47 17.62
N SER A 437 0.09 29.71 17.16
CA SER A 437 1.24 30.19 16.38
C SER A 437 1.52 29.42 15.08
N ASN A 438 0.53 28.71 14.52
CA ASN A 438 0.67 28.02 13.23
C ASN A 438 0.38 28.97 12.07
N ASN A 439 1.05 28.77 10.93
CA ASN A 439 0.65 29.36 9.66
C ASN A 439 -0.07 28.30 8.85
N ILE A 440 -1.34 28.55 8.54
CA ILE A 440 -2.23 27.62 7.87
C ILE A 440 -2.69 28.31 6.60
N SER A 441 -2.14 27.90 5.46
CA SER A 441 -2.31 28.61 4.20
C SER A 441 -2.73 27.74 3.02
N ASP A 442 -3.48 28.32 2.10
CA ASP A 442 -3.80 27.70 0.80
C ASP A 442 -4.40 26.28 0.92
N ASN A 443 -5.25 26.05 1.93
CA ASN A 443 -5.98 24.79 2.13
C ASN A 443 -7.46 24.95 1.72
N ASN A 444 -8.12 23.85 1.34
CA ASN A 444 -9.58 23.86 1.15
C ASN A 444 -10.31 24.24 2.45
N LEU A 445 -9.81 23.76 3.59
CA LEU A 445 -10.26 24.19 4.92
C LEU A 445 -9.06 24.28 5.87
N GLY A 446 -8.83 25.45 6.47
CA GLY A 446 -7.69 25.65 7.36
C GLY A 446 -7.75 24.76 8.61
N ILE A 447 -8.74 24.97 9.48
CA ILE A 447 -9.03 24.07 10.61
C ILE A 447 -10.45 23.52 10.49
N ALA A 448 -10.58 22.19 10.59
CA ALA A 448 -11.83 21.46 10.53
C ALA A 448 -12.16 20.81 11.88
N ILE A 449 -13.32 21.17 12.44
CA ILE A 449 -13.91 20.56 13.63
C ILE A 449 -15.36 20.22 13.28
N LEU A 450 -15.55 19.07 12.62
CA LEU A 450 -16.83 18.72 12.01
C LEU A 450 -17.75 17.89 12.92
N SER A 451 -17.18 17.29 13.97
CA SER A 451 -17.90 16.49 14.97
C SER A 451 -18.19 17.32 16.22
N THR A 452 -19.35 17.07 16.86
CA THR A 452 -19.71 17.71 18.13
C THR A 452 -18.83 17.27 19.31
N GLY A 453 -18.11 16.16 19.17
CA GLY A 453 -17.29 15.57 20.23
C GLY A 453 -15.95 16.26 20.49
N SER A 454 -15.56 17.25 19.68
CA SER A 454 -14.28 17.97 19.78
C SER A 454 -14.48 19.34 20.45
N TYR A 455 -14.37 19.41 21.78
CA TYR A 455 -14.57 20.63 22.57
C TYR A 455 -13.39 20.88 23.53
N GLY A 456 -13.31 22.08 24.12
CA GLY A 456 -12.24 22.43 25.06
C GLY A 456 -10.92 22.79 24.38
N ASN A 457 -10.88 22.81 23.05
CA ASN A 457 -9.67 23.13 22.31
C ASN A 457 -9.42 24.65 22.30
N GLU A 458 -8.16 25.04 22.46
CA GLU A 458 -7.71 26.43 22.47
C GLU A 458 -7.01 26.75 21.14
N ILE A 459 -7.58 27.65 20.35
CA ILE A 459 -7.18 27.92 18.98
C ILE A 459 -6.96 29.42 18.80
N TYR A 460 -5.76 29.90 19.10
CA TYR A 460 -5.46 31.33 19.07
C TYR A 460 -4.03 31.58 18.59
N HIS A 461 -3.71 32.82 18.22
CA HIS A 461 -2.39 33.20 17.68
C HIS A 461 -2.01 32.50 16.36
N ASN A 462 -2.95 31.93 15.62
CA ASN A 462 -2.67 31.33 14.31
C ASN A 462 -2.84 32.35 13.18
N ASN A 463 -2.18 32.09 12.06
CA ASN A 463 -2.30 32.85 10.83
C ASN A 463 -3.03 32.00 9.78
N PHE A 464 -4.28 32.36 9.49
CA PHE A 464 -5.07 31.77 8.41
C PHE A 464 -4.91 32.61 7.14
N LEU A 465 -4.26 32.04 6.13
CA LEU A 465 -3.82 32.76 4.93
C LEU A 465 -4.35 32.11 3.65
N ASN A 466 -5.27 32.76 2.96
CA ASN A 466 -5.77 32.33 1.64
C ASN A 466 -6.30 30.88 1.59
N ASN A 467 -6.88 30.39 2.69
CA ASN A 467 -7.65 29.14 2.63
C ASN A 467 -9.00 29.42 1.97
N ASP A 468 -9.54 28.45 1.22
CA ASP A 468 -10.89 28.57 0.63
C ASP A 468 -11.94 28.79 1.72
N GLN A 469 -11.78 28.06 2.83
CA GLN A 469 -12.45 28.33 4.10
C GLN A 469 -11.42 28.32 5.23
N ASN A 470 -11.35 29.39 6.04
CA ASN A 470 -10.34 29.45 7.10
C ASN A 470 -10.60 28.47 8.25
N ALA A 471 -11.84 28.37 8.72
CA ALA A 471 -12.20 27.48 9.82
C ALA A 471 -13.66 27.00 9.73
N HIS A 472 -13.92 25.80 10.23
CA HIS A 472 -15.25 25.25 10.44
C HIS A 472 -15.31 24.59 11.82
N ASP A 473 -16.26 25.01 12.65
CA ASP A 473 -16.45 24.51 14.00
C ASP A 473 -17.92 24.17 14.30
N ASN A 474 -18.23 22.88 14.20
CA ASN A 474 -19.52 22.27 14.55
C ASN A 474 -19.57 21.73 15.98
N SER A 475 -18.51 21.94 16.78
CA SER A 475 -18.53 21.59 18.19
C SER A 475 -19.69 22.28 18.91
N ASP A 476 -20.21 21.63 19.95
CA ASP A 476 -21.02 22.37 20.92
C ASP A 476 -20.16 23.46 21.60
N ILE A 477 -20.78 24.37 22.36
CA ILE A 477 -20.04 25.46 23.04
C ILE A 477 -18.91 24.86 23.89
N GLY A 478 -17.66 25.19 23.58
CA GLY A 478 -16.52 24.71 24.34
C GLY A 478 -15.13 24.94 23.73
N ASN A 479 -15.00 25.19 22.42
CA ASN A 479 -13.72 25.63 21.85
C ASN A 479 -13.52 27.14 22.01
N THR A 480 -12.28 27.57 22.22
CA THR A 480 -11.92 28.98 22.36
C THR A 480 -11.07 29.41 21.18
N TRP A 481 -11.41 30.56 20.58
CA TRP A 481 -10.73 31.10 19.40
C TRP A 481 -9.90 32.38 19.70
N ASP A 482 -9.77 32.71 20.98
CA ASP A 482 -8.92 33.78 21.52
C ASP A 482 -8.51 33.48 22.97
N ASP A 483 -7.41 34.09 23.44
CA ASP A 483 -6.92 33.94 24.82
C ASP A 483 -7.48 35.01 25.79
N GLY A 484 -8.53 35.72 25.39
CA GLY A 484 -9.10 36.87 26.07
C GLY A 484 -8.41 38.20 25.77
N THR A 485 -7.15 38.16 25.31
CA THR A 485 -6.36 39.33 24.90
C THR A 485 -6.25 39.43 23.38
N TYR A 486 -5.91 38.32 22.72
CA TYR A 486 -5.63 38.19 21.30
C TYR A 486 -6.22 36.90 20.73
N GLY A 487 -6.71 37.00 19.50
CA GLY A 487 -7.27 35.88 18.74
C GLY A 487 -6.34 35.44 17.62
N ASN A 488 -6.92 35.14 16.47
CA ASN A 488 -6.22 34.71 15.27
C ASN A 488 -6.14 35.83 14.22
N TYR A 489 -5.23 35.67 13.27
CA TYR A 489 -5.19 36.50 12.08
C TYR A 489 -5.92 35.79 10.92
N TRP A 490 -6.81 36.53 10.25
CA TRP A 490 -7.64 36.02 9.16
C TRP A 490 -7.41 36.85 7.90
N SER A 491 -6.90 36.25 6.83
CA SER A 491 -6.58 36.99 5.58
C SER A 491 -7.81 37.54 4.88
N ASP A 492 -8.96 36.89 5.03
CA ASP A 492 -10.27 37.26 4.48
C ASP A 492 -11.03 38.28 5.35
N TYR A 493 -10.50 38.64 6.52
CA TYR A 493 -11.22 39.46 7.52
C TYR A 493 -11.86 40.72 6.91
N ARG A 494 -11.09 41.38 6.04
CA ARG A 494 -11.48 42.64 5.40
C ARG A 494 -12.56 42.48 4.35
N GLU A 495 -12.58 41.34 3.69
CA GLU A 495 -13.61 40.98 2.72
C GLU A 495 -14.91 40.62 3.45
N LYS A 496 -14.81 39.85 4.53
CA LYS A 496 -15.96 39.44 5.35
C LYS A 496 -16.59 40.61 6.12
N TYR A 497 -15.77 41.53 6.65
CA TYR A 497 -16.20 42.66 7.48
C TYR A 497 -15.67 44.01 6.94
N PRO A 498 -16.22 44.52 5.81
CA PRO A 498 -15.72 45.73 5.16
C PRO A 498 -15.81 47.00 6.03
N ASP A 499 -16.77 47.04 6.96
CA ASP A 499 -17.03 48.20 7.82
C ASP A 499 -16.28 48.16 9.17
N ALA A 500 -15.56 47.08 9.48
CA ALA A 500 -14.86 46.90 10.75
C ALA A 500 -13.69 47.90 10.92
N LYS A 501 -13.56 48.47 12.11
CA LYS A 501 -12.54 49.48 12.45
C LYS A 501 -11.38 48.85 13.21
N LYS A 502 -10.19 49.42 13.00
CA LYS A 502 -8.99 49.04 13.75
C LYS A 502 -9.08 49.56 15.19
N LYS A 503 -8.94 48.70 16.19
CA LYS A 503 -8.56 49.09 17.56
C LYS A 503 -7.04 49.09 17.67
N THR A 504 -6.38 50.04 17.00
CA THR A 504 -4.91 50.04 16.81
C THR A 504 -4.10 49.96 18.10
N LYS A 505 -4.59 50.53 19.21
CA LYS A 505 -3.95 50.43 20.53
C LYS A 505 -3.94 49.00 21.08
N GLU A 506 -4.98 48.22 20.76
CA GLU A 506 -5.16 46.84 21.19
C GLU A 506 -4.62 45.84 20.16
N GLY A 507 -4.37 46.27 18.91
CA GLY A 507 -3.83 45.40 17.86
C GLY A 507 -4.88 44.49 17.17
N ILE A 508 -6.15 44.65 17.53
CA ILE A 508 -7.28 43.81 17.07
C ILE A 508 -8.31 44.62 16.27
N TRP A 509 -9.20 43.92 15.58
CA TRP A 509 -10.39 44.51 15.00
C TRP A 509 -11.51 44.71 16.05
N ASP A 510 -12.45 45.62 15.78
CA ASP A 510 -13.59 45.87 16.67
C ASP A 510 -14.77 44.90 16.47
N THR A 511 -14.88 44.28 15.30
CA THR A 511 -15.90 43.26 15.00
C THR A 511 -15.32 41.86 15.24
N PRO A 512 -15.97 41.01 16.06
CA PRO A 512 -15.57 39.60 16.20
C PRO A 512 -15.59 38.84 14.87
N TYR A 513 -14.74 37.83 14.72
CA TYR A 513 -14.77 36.94 13.56
C TYR A 513 -15.60 35.70 13.90
N GLU A 514 -16.73 35.54 13.21
CA GLU A 514 -17.62 34.39 13.35
C GLU A 514 -17.01 33.17 12.66
N ILE A 515 -16.93 32.04 13.36
CA ILE A 515 -16.45 30.77 12.81
C ILE A 515 -17.64 30.05 12.17
N THR A 516 -17.47 29.56 10.95
CA THR A 516 -18.52 28.83 10.23
C THR A 516 -18.89 27.54 10.98
N GLY A 517 -20.18 27.20 11.04
CA GLY A 517 -20.68 26.01 11.73
C GLY A 517 -21.76 26.40 12.73
N ARG A 518 -21.40 26.42 14.03
CA ARG A 518 -22.25 26.87 15.13
C ARG A 518 -21.80 28.24 15.67
N ASP A 519 -22.13 28.56 16.93
CA ASP A 519 -21.94 29.87 17.55
C ASP A 519 -20.51 30.15 18.07
N ASN A 520 -19.47 29.53 17.49
CA ASN A 520 -18.07 29.75 17.89
C ASN A 520 -17.54 31.05 17.27
N ILE A 521 -16.84 31.87 18.07
CA ILE A 521 -16.43 33.23 17.69
C ILE A 521 -15.01 33.50 18.19
N ASP A 522 -14.17 34.09 17.34
CA ASP A 522 -12.95 34.80 17.76
C ASP A 522 -13.33 36.24 18.11
N TYR A 523 -13.27 36.60 19.40
CA TYR A 523 -13.63 37.95 19.85
C TYR A 523 -12.48 38.95 19.77
N ARG A 524 -11.29 38.53 19.37
CA ARG A 524 -10.06 39.33 19.36
C ARG A 524 -9.25 39.17 18.06
N PRO A 525 -9.88 39.22 16.87
CA PRO A 525 -9.19 38.95 15.62
C PRO A 525 -8.11 40.01 15.35
N LEU A 526 -6.92 39.55 14.97
CA LEU A 526 -5.72 40.37 14.85
C LEU A 526 -5.72 41.23 13.58
N ILE A 527 -5.19 42.46 13.67
CA ILE A 527 -5.00 43.34 12.50
C ILE A 527 -3.80 42.91 11.65
N LYS A 528 -2.81 42.24 12.27
CA LYS A 528 -1.57 41.78 11.63
C LYS A 528 -1.35 40.32 11.96
N GLN A 529 -0.61 39.64 11.09
CA GLN A 529 -0.18 38.27 11.33
C GLN A 529 0.52 38.15 12.69
N TRP A 530 0.22 37.07 13.39
CA TRP A 530 0.96 36.67 14.57
C TRP A 530 2.43 36.43 14.19
N PRO A 531 3.41 36.95 14.96
CA PRO A 531 4.81 36.83 14.60
C PRO A 531 5.24 35.36 14.49
N LYS A 532 5.89 35.00 13.38
CA LYS A 532 6.59 33.71 13.30
C LYS A 532 7.69 33.71 14.38
N THR A 533 7.70 32.70 15.24
CA THR A 533 8.87 32.48 16.10
C THR A 533 9.99 31.95 15.21
N SER A 534 11.03 32.75 15.00
CA SER A 534 12.13 32.35 14.12
C SER A 534 12.96 31.24 14.80
N THR A 535 12.73 29.98 14.44
CA THR A 535 13.78 28.97 14.54
C THR A 535 14.70 29.16 13.34
N THR A 536 15.86 29.79 13.57
CA THR A 536 16.89 29.87 12.53
C THR A 536 17.39 28.46 12.23
N ASN A 537 17.09 27.90 11.06
CA ASN A 537 17.81 26.73 10.52
C ASN A 537 18.35 27.04 9.10
N PRO A 538 19.67 26.93 8.84
CA PRO A 538 20.28 27.29 7.54
C PRO A 538 19.93 26.37 6.36
N GLN A 539 19.10 25.35 6.54
CA GLN A 539 18.90 24.29 5.54
C GLN A 539 17.92 24.63 4.40
N SER A 540 17.10 25.68 4.51
CA SER A 540 16.21 26.09 3.41
C SER A 540 16.96 26.44 2.12
N VAL A 541 18.23 26.86 2.24
CA VAL A 541 19.11 27.08 1.09
C VAL A 541 19.63 25.74 0.53
N THR A 542 19.92 24.75 1.38
CA THR A 542 20.44 23.44 0.96
C THR A 542 19.36 22.59 0.28
N THR A 543 18.09 22.66 0.73
CA THR A 543 16.97 21.90 0.14
C THR A 543 16.71 22.29 -1.30
N ILE A 544 16.81 23.58 -1.65
CA ILE A 544 16.69 24.04 -3.06
C ILE A 544 17.83 23.44 -3.91
N PHE A 545 19.06 23.40 -3.39
CA PHE A 545 20.19 22.82 -4.12
C PHE A 545 20.11 21.29 -4.25
N SER A 546 19.60 20.58 -3.23
CA SER A 546 19.41 19.13 -3.26
C SER A 546 18.33 18.72 -4.26
N SER A 547 17.19 19.43 -4.29
CA SER A 547 16.10 19.17 -5.23
C SER A 547 16.50 19.49 -6.67
N ILE A 548 17.26 20.56 -6.90
CA ILE A 548 17.82 20.90 -8.23
C ILE A 548 18.86 19.84 -8.65
N LYS A 549 19.69 19.34 -7.73
CA LYS A 549 20.68 18.31 -8.03
C LYS A 549 20.03 16.97 -8.39
N LEU A 550 18.98 16.57 -7.67
CA LEU A 550 18.20 15.37 -8.00
C LEU A 550 17.49 15.50 -9.37
N LEU A 551 17.00 16.69 -9.70
CA LEU A 551 16.39 17.00 -11.00
C LEU A 551 17.42 16.92 -12.15
N LEU A 552 18.65 17.38 -11.91
CA LEU A 552 19.76 17.35 -12.88
C LEU A 552 20.30 15.93 -13.09
N GLU A 553 20.34 15.10 -12.05
CA GLU A 553 20.72 13.68 -12.15
C GLU A 553 19.66 12.86 -12.91
N ARG A 554 18.37 13.21 -12.80
CA ARG A 554 17.26 12.55 -13.50
C ARG A 554 17.09 13.01 -14.96
N PHE A 555 17.58 14.20 -15.32
CA PHE A 555 17.49 14.77 -16.67
C PHE A 555 18.79 15.46 -17.13
N PRO A 556 19.79 14.70 -17.64
CA PRO A 556 21.10 15.24 -18.03
C PRO A 556 21.06 16.33 -19.13
N MET A 557 19.96 16.42 -19.88
CA MET A 557 19.77 17.44 -20.92
C MET A 557 19.40 18.82 -20.36
N LEU A 558 18.91 18.93 -19.11
CA LEU A 558 18.59 20.22 -18.48
C LEU A 558 19.83 21.01 -18.08
N GLU A 559 20.91 20.32 -17.74
CA GLU A 559 22.19 20.93 -17.33
C GLU A 559 22.78 21.82 -18.44
N ARG A 560 22.64 21.39 -19.71
CA ARG A 560 23.03 22.18 -20.89
C ARG A 560 22.13 23.39 -21.15
N LEU A 561 20.86 23.34 -20.76
CA LEU A 561 19.91 24.43 -20.97
C LEU A 561 20.13 25.58 -19.95
N ILE A 562 20.44 25.23 -18.70
CA ILE A 562 20.75 26.18 -17.63
C ILE A 562 22.10 26.87 -17.89
N TYR A 563 23.10 26.14 -18.40
CA TYR A 563 24.40 26.73 -18.80
C TYR A 563 24.26 27.72 -19.96
N LEU A 564 23.24 27.58 -20.82
CA LEU A 564 22.93 28.52 -21.90
C LEU A 564 22.15 29.76 -21.43
N LEU A 565 21.41 29.67 -20.31
CA LEU A 565 20.64 30.76 -19.72
C LEU A 565 21.42 31.63 -18.73
N VAL A 566 22.55 31.14 -18.19
CA VAL A 566 23.41 31.89 -17.24
C VAL A 566 24.53 32.66 -17.97
N ILE A 567 24.72 32.45 -19.28
CA ILE A 567 25.74 33.14 -20.11
C ILE A 567 25.09 34.10 -21.14
N SER A 568 23.78 34.33 -21.05
CA SER A 568 23.05 35.40 -21.76
C SER A 568 22.58 36.46 -20.77
#